data_AF-J9ECL6-F1
#
_entry.id   AF-J9ECL6-F1
#
_cell.length_a   1.000
_cell.length_b   1.000
_cell.length_c   1.000
_cell.angle_alpha   90.00
_cell.angle_beta   90.00
_cell.angle_gamma   90.00
#
_symmetry.space_group_name_H-M   'P 1'
#
loop_
_entity.id
_entity.type
_entity.pdbx_description
1 polymer ?
#
loop_
_entity_poly.entity_id
_entity_poly.type
_entity_poly.pdbx_seq_one_letter_code
_entity_poly.pdbx_strand_id
1 'polypeptide(L)'
;MNNSKFDGNISVSTVGSLCSTQEIDNTLNTTQYCFLRDDFFLIKVTQALFEDFQAKCVHSENINESFDLVALFYEICSDGIAAFQKVSMRPEKTTALTSVLQQLLNEQQAYLLLLNLAKMNRMLNDLKNLEKQSILADLLITDVESRRLLVLLEWCEENAYNEPEANAELLNEYAYLEKNCTLRAETLHARIRGENFCDLDLDGALHGRLHNKDEELESRVYSVIYTLVRCGRIDEALSLLEKAGLYSLVPLLQLRKMSRNAALTPFSIDESSYYLARSRSLLKRTVDKIVSKGTSLSQVEACLWSVVVGRLEPALSLSSRTEDRLWCYLNAAVESRLDAAITNAHNGDFDVGIGREVENDDLRINSIFDEIATAERSPYYTIYRHIVNDDSLSLIASMDMWLEQYEDDLEKFPHIIRFMAHLVLLLRFSGQPVQEESANSVMRSYVRLLVSLKLYSIVPYYANKLPLEMAEEMVVEFMCQLEEENVRKDVLAAASVAKMDGVRLCKKIFNCIITRYPVIEEVISFNFLFLALLFLHFIS
;
A
#
# COMPACT_ATOMS: atom_id res chain seq x y z
N MET A 1 -36.88 -59.07 -1.34
CA MET A 1 -37.58 -57.77 -1.51
C MET A 1 -36.62 -56.70 -1.02
N ASN A 2 -36.11 -55.94 -1.99
CA ASN A 2 -35.17 -54.81 -1.92
C ASN A 2 -33.87 -55.05 -1.12
N ASN A 3 -33.07 -56.06 -1.49
CA ASN A 3 -31.85 -55.97 -2.33
C ASN A 3 -30.89 -54.83 -1.88
N SER A 4 -29.87 -55.06 -1.05
CA SER A 4 -28.61 -55.80 -1.30
C SER A 4 -27.74 -55.10 -2.37
N LYS A 5 -26.43 -54.91 -2.26
CA LYS A 5 -25.38 -55.69 -1.56
C LYS A 5 -24.05 -54.94 -1.80
N PHE A 6 -23.21 -54.90 -0.76
CA PHE A 6 -21.75 -55.12 -0.76
C PHE A 6 -20.79 -54.24 -1.57
N ASP A 7 -19.91 -53.57 -0.81
CA ASP A 7 -18.45 -53.73 -0.77
C ASP A 7 -17.69 -54.18 -2.03
N GLY A 8 -16.62 -53.44 -2.31
CA GLY A 8 -15.45 -53.97 -3.02
C GLY A 8 -14.55 -52.87 -3.58
N ASN A 9 -13.42 -52.64 -2.91
CA ASN A 9 -12.21 -52.02 -3.47
C ASN A 9 -11.97 -52.46 -4.92
N ILE A 10 -11.51 -51.55 -5.80
CA ILE A 10 -10.57 -51.83 -6.91
C ILE A 10 -9.92 -50.53 -7.41
N SER A 11 -8.76 -50.75 -8.02
CA SER A 11 -7.60 -49.97 -8.40
C SER A 11 -7.71 -48.83 -9.42
N VAL A 12 -6.68 -47.98 -9.36
CA VAL A 12 -5.99 -47.25 -10.43
C VAL A 12 -6.19 -47.84 -11.82
N SER A 13 -6.74 -47.02 -12.73
CA SER A 13 -6.42 -46.87 -14.17
C SER A 13 -7.68 -46.64 -15.01
N THR A 14 -7.99 -45.40 -15.39
CA THR A 14 -8.60 -45.11 -16.70
C THR A 14 -8.32 -43.66 -17.08
N VAL A 15 -7.21 -43.46 -17.81
CA VAL A 15 -7.07 -42.37 -18.77
C VAL A 15 -8.03 -42.68 -19.92
N GLY A 16 -8.87 -41.73 -20.32
CA GLY A 16 -9.59 -41.85 -21.58
C GLY A 16 -10.90 -41.09 -21.65
N SER A 17 -10.83 -39.90 -22.26
CA SER A 17 -11.82 -39.40 -23.22
C SER A 17 -13.23 -39.10 -22.73
N LEU A 18 -13.47 -37.84 -22.37
CA LEU A 18 -14.71 -37.13 -22.72
C LEU A 18 -14.38 -35.65 -22.97
N CYS A 19 -13.83 -35.41 -24.16
CA CYS A 19 -13.80 -34.10 -24.78
C CYS A 19 -15.14 -33.91 -25.49
N SER A 20 -16.03 -33.08 -24.96
CA SER A 20 -17.22 -32.60 -25.67
C SER A 20 -17.08 -31.12 -26.00
N THR A 21 -16.57 -30.89 -27.21
CA THR A 21 -17.03 -29.85 -28.16
C THR A 21 -17.59 -28.55 -27.58
N GLN A 22 -16.74 -27.53 -27.50
CA GLN A 22 -17.14 -26.15 -27.75
C GLN A 22 -16.69 -25.78 -29.16
N GLU A 23 -17.64 -25.28 -29.95
CA GLU A 23 -17.47 -24.86 -31.33
C GLU A 23 -16.38 -23.77 -31.43
N ILE A 24 -15.43 -24.02 -32.33
CA ILE A 24 -14.35 -23.11 -32.66
C ILE A 24 -14.86 -22.24 -33.82
N ASP A 25 -15.14 -20.96 -33.53
CA ASP A 25 -15.33 -19.95 -34.57
C ASP A 25 -13.95 -19.60 -35.17
N ASN A 26 -13.70 -20.09 -36.37
CA ASN A 26 -12.41 -20.01 -37.08
C ASN A 26 -12.26 -18.72 -37.91
N THR A 27 -12.43 -17.55 -37.30
CA THR A 27 -12.14 -16.27 -37.98
C THR A 27 -11.34 -15.32 -37.10
N LEU A 28 -10.13 -15.70 -36.69
CA LEU A 28 -9.13 -14.77 -36.18
C LEU A 28 -7.75 -15.16 -36.72
N ASN A 29 -7.33 -14.46 -37.78
CA ASN A 29 -5.98 -14.52 -38.29
C ASN A 29 -5.02 -13.81 -37.31
N THR A 30 -4.27 -14.62 -36.57
CA THR A 30 -2.82 -14.54 -36.41
C THR A 30 -2.16 -13.16 -36.49
N THR A 31 -2.24 -12.38 -35.41
CA THR A 31 -1.13 -11.54 -34.94
C THR A 31 -1.01 -11.71 -33.42
N GLN A 32 0.10 -12.30 -33.00
CA GLN A 32 0.40 -12.66 -31.62
C GLN A 32 0.50 -11.41 -30.73
N TYR A 33 -0.45 -11.29 -29.81
CA TYR A 33 -0.33 -10.53 -28.57
C TYR A 33 0.83 -11.11 -27.73
N CYS A 34 1.66 -10.24 -27.15
CA CYS A 34 2.69 -10.59 -26.16
C CYS A 34 2.10 -10.93 -24.79
N PHE A 35 1.09 -11.79 -24.79
CA PHE A 35 0.60 -12.50 -23.63
C PHE A 35 0.41 -13.94 -24.10
N LEU A 36 1.33 -14.81 -23.70
CA LEU A 36 1.27 -16.22 -24.05
C LEU A 36 0.02 -16.83 -23.40
N ARG A 37 -0.40 -18.03 -23.83
CA ARG A 37 -1.65 -18.70 -23.41
C ARG A 37 -1.88 -18.83 -21.88
N ASP A 38 -0.89 -18.52 -21.05
CA ASP A 38 -0.95 -18.53 -19.58
C ASP A 38 -1.47 -17.21 -18.96
N ASP A 39 -1.67 -16.16 -19.76
CA ASP A 39 -2.02 -14.81 -19.31
C ASP A 39 -3.52 -14.47 -19.42
N PHE A 40 -4.37 -15.39 -19.89
CA PHE A 40 -5.81 -15.12 -20.05
C PHE A 40 -6.48 -14.69 -18.72
N PHE A 41 -6.11 -15.34 -17.61
CA PHE A 41 -6.62 -14.96 -16.29
C PHE A 41 -6.14 -13.58 -15.87
N LEU A 42 -4.85 -13.28 -16.10
CA LEU A 42 -4.26 -11.98 -15.78
C LEU A 42 -5.01 -10.87 -16.50
N ILE A 43 -5.20 -11.02 -17.81
CA ILE A 43 -5.95 -10.06 -18.64
C ILE A 43 -7.38 -9.91 -18.16
N LYS A 44 -8.07 -11.01 -17.84
CA LYS A 44 -9.48 -10.96 -17.42
C LYS A 44 -9.68 -10.31 -16.05
N VAL A 45 -8.81 -10.59 -15.08
CA VAL A 45 -8.87 -9.93 -13.77
C VAL A 45 -8.52 -8.46 -13.91
N THR A 46 -7.47 -8.11 -14.67
CA THR A 46 -7.14 -6.71 -14.95
C THR A 46 -8.30 -5.97 -15.63
N GLN A 47 -8.94 -6.59 -16.63
CA GLN A 47 -10.13 -6.03 -17.28
C GLN A 47 -11.27 -5.78 -16.25
N ALA A 48 -11.59 -6.78 -15.43
CA ALA A 48 -12.65 -6.66 -14.43
C ALA A 48 -12.35 -5.54 -13.41
N LEU A 49 -11.10 -5.42 -12.96
CA LEU A 49 -10.69 -4.33 -12.06
C LEU A 49 -10.98 -2.96 -12.69
N PHE A 50 -10.62 -2.75 -13.95
CA PHE A 50 -10.84 -1.47 -14.62
C PHE A 50 -12.34 -1.14 -14.76
N GLU A 51 -13.16 -2.15 -15.07
CA GLU A 51 -14.62 -2.02 -15.16
C GLU A 51 -15.24 -1.73 -13.79
N ASP A 52 -14.79 -2.39 -12.72
CA ASP A 52 -15.25 -2.17 -11.34
C ASP A 52 -14.94 -0.75 -10.85
N PHE A 53 -13.72 -0.25 -11.13
CA PHE A 53 -13.32 1.12 -10.81
C PHE A 53 -14.25 2.14 -11.49
N GLN A 54 -14.56 1.94 -12.78
CA GLN A 54 -15.48 2.81 -13.52
C GLN A 54 -16.90 2.74 -12.92
N ALA A 55 -17.40 1.53 -12.64
CA ALA A 55 -18.74 1.33 -12.09
C ALA A 55 -18.92 2.05 -10.74
N LYS A 56 -17.91 2.00 -9.85
CA LYS A 56 -17.95 2.75 -8.59
C LYS A 56 -17.91 4.26 -8.80
N CYS A 57 -17.11 4.75 -9.75
CA CYS A 57 -17.10 6.19 -10.07
C CYS A 57 -18.49 6.66 -10.53
N VAL A 58 -19.09 5.96 -11.51
CA VAL A 58 -20.43 6.27 -12.04
C VAL A 58 -21.49 6.25 -10.93
N HIS A 59 -21.42 5.29 -10.02
CA HIS A 59 -22.35 5.20 -8.89
C HIS A 59 -22.21 6.39 -7.94
N SER A 60 -20.98 6.77 -7.60
CA SER A 60 -20.72 7.89 -6.68
C SER A 60 -21.21 9.24 -7.22
N GLU A 61 -21.07 9.48 -8.53
CA GLU A 61 -21.57 10.70 -9.20
C GLU A 61 -23.10 10.82 -9.18
N ASN A 62 -23.82 9.69 -9.17
CA ASN A 62 -25.28 9.69 -9.13
C ASN A 62 -25.84 9.93 -7.72
N ILE A 63 -25.08 9.58 -6.68
CA ILE A 63 -25.54 9.60 -5.28
C ILE A 63 -25.04 10.82 -4.51
N ASN A 64 -24.06 11.59 -5.04
CA ASN A 64 -23.41 12.70 -4.34
C ASN A 64 -22.75 12.30 -3.00
N GLU A 65 -22.48 11.01 -2.79
CA GLU A 65 -21.73 10.48 -1.65
C GLU A 65 -20.27 10.27 -2.06
N SER A 66 -19.53 11.37 -2.23
CA SER A 66 -18.12 11.35 -2.67
C SER A 66 -17.13 10.84 -1.61
N PHE A 67 -17.57 10.69 -0.35
CA PHE A 67 -16.67 10.43 0.78
C PHE A 67 -16.24 8.96 0.96
N ASP A 68 -16.91 7.99 0.34
CA ASP A 68 -16.62 6.55 0.50
C ASP A 68 -15.88 5.93 -0.69
N LEU A 69 -15.58 6.73 -1.73
CA LEU A 69 -14.99 6.21 -2.97
C LEU A 69 -13.56 5.67 -2.77
N VAL A 70 -12.78 6.26 -1.87
CA VAL A 70 -11.42 5.78 -1.53
C VAL A 70 -11.47 4.40 -0.87
N ALA A 71 -12.45 4.15 0.01
CA ALA A 71 -12.60 2.86 0.67
C ALA A 71 -13.00 1.78 -0.35
N LEU A 72 -13.93 2.11 -1.24
CA LEU A 72 -14.33 1.22 -2.35
C LEU A 72 -13.15 0.88 -3.27
N PHE A 73 -12.27 1.83 -3.59
CA PHE A 73 -11.07 1.56 -4.38
C PHE A 73 -10.07 0.67 -3.65
N TYR A 74 -9.90 0.89 -2.34
CA TYR A 74 -9.09 0.01 -1.50
C TYR A 74 -9.63 -1.44 -1.51
N GLU A 75 -10.95 -1.62 -1.39
CA GLU A 75 -11.60 -2.94 -1.45
C GLU A 75 -11.39 -3.61 -2.80
N ILE A 76 -11.59 -2.90 -3.92
CA ILE A 76 -11.38 -3.45 -5.26
C ILE A 76 -9.92 -3.91 -5.45
N CYS A 77 -8.94 -3.11 -5.01
CA CYS A 77 -7.54 -3.52 -5.05
C CYS A 77 -7.28 -4.76 -4.19
N SER A 78 -7.88 -4.84 -3.01
CA SER A 78 -7.77 -5.98 -2.08
C SER A 78 -8.31 -7.27 -2.70
N ASP A 79 -9.49 -7.20 -3.33
CA ASP A 79 -10.11 -8.32 -4.03
C ASP A 79 -9.28 -8.76 -5.24
N GLY A 80 -8.73 -7.80 -6.00
CA GLY A 80 -7.80 -8.06 -7.09
C GLY A 80 -6.53 -8.78 -6.64
N ILE A 81 -5.91 -8.32 -5.55
CA ILE A 81 -4.71 -8.95 -4.95
C ILE A 81 -5.03 -10.38 -4.52
N ALA A 82 -6.15 -10.59 -3.82
CA ALA A 82 -6.57 -11.92 -3.39
C ALA A 82 -6.85 -12.86 -4.59
N ALA A 83 -7.43 -12.34 -5.68
CA ALA A 83 -7.64 -13.09 -6.91
C ALA A 83 -6.31 -13.50 -7.57
N PHE A 84 -5.33 -12.58 -7.66
CA PHE A 84 -4.01 -12.87 -8.21
C PHE A 84 -3.21 -13.85 -7.34
N GLN A 85 -3.27 -13.73 -6.02
CA GLN A 85 -2.60 -14.65 -5.09
C GLN A 85 -3.16 -16.07 -5.18
N LYS A 86 -4.49 -16.24 -5.33
CA LYS A 86 -5.11 -17.55 -5.56
C LYS A 86 -4.61 -18.24 -6.83
N VAL A 87 -4.28 -17.47 -7.86
CA VAL A 87 -3.72 -17.99 -9.12
C VAL A 87 -2.22 -18.23 -9.06
N SER A 88 -1.51 -17.47 -8.22
CA SER A 88 -0.08 -17.65 -7.92
C SER A 88 0.26 -18.98 -7.23
N MET A 89 -0.73 -19.72 -6.71
CA MET A 89 -0.57 -21.09 -6.19
C MET A 89 -0.24 -22.14 -7.29
N ARG A 90 -0.17 -21.73 -8.56
CA ARG A 90 0.30 -22.56 -9.67
C ARG A 90 1.82 -22.36 -9.85
N PRO A 91 2.60 -23.42 -10.15
CA PRO A 91 4.04 -23.49 -9.91
C PRO A 91 4.94 -22.52 -10.69
N GLU A 92 4.41 -21.68 -11.58
CA GLU A 92 5.18 -20.73 -12.38
C GLU A 92 4.69 -19.30 -12.12
N LYS A 93 5.32 -18.59 -11.16
CA LYS A 93 5.14 -17.13 -11.03
C LYS A 93 5.76 -16.48 -12.27
N THR A 94 4.93 -16.04 -13.22
CA THR A 94 5.41 -15.27 -14.38
C THR A 94 5.92 -13.91 -13.90
N THR A 95 6.99 -13.40 -14.52
CA THR A 95 7.54 -12.07 -14.21
C THR A 95 6.51 -10.95 -14.38
N ALA A 96 5.57 -11.13 -15.32
CA ALA A 96 4.42 -10.25 -15.53
C ALA A 96 3.47 -10.22 -14.31
N LEU A 97 3.12 -11.39 -13.74
CA LEU A 97 2.26 -11.47 -12.57
C LEU A 97 2.89 -10.76 -11.35
N THR A 98 4.20 -10.94 -11.13
CA THR A 98 4.91 -10.26 -10.03
C THR A 98 4.89 -8.75 -10.21
N SER A 99 5.12 -8.25 -11.43
CA SER A 99 5.06 -6.82 -11.73
C SER A 99 3.67 -6.23 -11.51
N VAL A 100 2.62 -6.90 -12.00
CA VAL A 100 1.22 -6.47 -11.83
C VAL A 100 0.83 -6.47 -10.35
N LEU A 101 1.18 -7.54 -9.62
CA LEU A 101 0.91 -7.64 -8.19
C LEU A 101 1.62 -6.52 -7.41
N GLN A 102 2.87 -6.20 -7.75
CA GLN A 102 3.60 -5.10 -7.11
C GLN A 102 2.93 -3.75 -7.36
N GLN A 103 2.49 -3.47 -8.60
CA GLN A 103 1.79 -2.23 -8.92
C GLN A 103 0.47 -2.12 -8.15
N LEU A 104 -0.30 -3.22 -8.08
CA LEU A 104 -1.58 -3.23 -7.37
C LEU A 104 -1.41 -3.12 -5.85
N LEU A 105 -0.37 -3.74 -5.28
CA LEU A 105 0.00 -3.58 -3.88
C LEU A 105 0.33 -2.12 -3.56
N ASN A 106 1.21 -1.49 -4.35
CA ASN A 106 1.55 -0.08 -4.15
C ASN A 106 0.32 0.84 -4.28
N GLU A 107 -0.58 0.54 -5.22
CA GLU A 107 -1.83 1.28 -5.35
C GLU A 107 -2.75 1.10 -4.13
N GLN A 108 -2.92 -0.13 -3.64
CA GLN A 108 -3.68 -0.41 -2.43
C GLN A 108 -3.10 0.34 -1.22
N GLN A 109 -1.77 0.34 -1.08
CA GLN A 109 -1.07 1.08 -0.04
C GLN A 109 -1.34 2.59 -0.15
N ALA A 110 -1.40 3.15 -1.36
CA ALA A 110 -1.73 4.56 -1.59
C ALA A 110 -3.14 4.91 -1.07
N TYR A 111 -4.14 4.06 -1.36
CA TYR A 111 -5.50 4.26 -0.86
C TYR A 111 -5.60 4.10 0.65
N LEU A 112 -4.87 3.14 1.24
CA LEU A 112 -4.79 3.00 2.69
C LEU A 112 -4.23 4.27 3.35
N LEU A 113 -3.20 4.88 2.75
CA LEU A 113 -2.63 6.13 3.24
C LEU A 113 -3.66 7.27 3.25
N LEU A 114 -4.44 7.41 2.18
CA LEU A 114 -5.52 8.40 2.10
C LEU A 114 -6.60 8.16 3.18
N LEU A 115 -6.96 6.89 3.41
CA LEU A 115 -7.90 6.53 4.48
C LEU A 115 -7.36 6.87 5.87
N ASN A 116 -6.07 6.59 6.13
CA ASN A 116 -5.44 6.88 7.41
C ASN A 116 -5.32 8.39 7.67
N LEU A 117 -5.00 9.18 6.65
CA LEU A 117 -5.04 10.65 6.73
C LEU A 117 -6.45 11.16 7.04
N ALA A 118 -7.48 10.63 6.36
CA ALA A 118 -8.87 10.99 6.62
C ALA A 118 -9.33 10.60 8.04
N LYS A 119 -8.94 9.41 8.51
CA LYS A 119 -9.20 8.92 9.88
C LYS A 119 -8.57 9.85 10.92
N MET A 120 -7.31 10.23 10.74
CA MET A 120 -6.61 11.13 11.67
C MET A 120 -7.22 12.53 11.70
N ASN A 121 -7.66 13.05 10.55
CA ASN A 121 -8.40 14.32 10.49
C ASN A 121 -9.74 14.26 11.25
N ARG A 122 -10.45 13.11 11.23
CA ARG A 122 -11.68 12.91 12.02
C ARG A 122 -11.38 12.83 13.52
N MET A 123 -10.35 12.08 13.90
CA MET A 123 -9.92 11.89 15.30
C MET A 123 -9.39 13.19 15.94
N LEU A 124 -8.93 14.15 15.14
CA LEU A 124 -8.45 15.44 15.65
C LEU A 124 -9.51 16.17 16.49
N ASN A 125 -10.80 15.99 16.21
CA ASN A 125 -11.87 16.58 17.01
C ASN A 125 -11.98 15.94 18.40
N ASP A 126 -11.75 14.63 18.51
CA ASP A 126 -11.77 13.93 19.79
C ASP A 126 -10.55 14.32 20.63
N LEU A 127 -9.40 14.49 19.99
CA LEU A 127 -8.15 14.93 20.63
C LEU A 127 -8.24 16.34 21.21
N LYS A 128 -9.02 17.25 20.61
CA LYS A 128 -9.24 18.62 21.16
C LYS A 128 -9.78 18.60 22.58
N ASN A 129 -10.52 17.55 22.97
CA ASN A 129 -11.00 17.41 24.36
C ASN A 129 -9.85 17.11 25.34
N LEU A 130 -8.73 16.58 24.85
CA LEU A 130 -7.55 16.15 25.62
C LEU A 130 -6.37 17.12 25.50
N GLU A 131 -6.49 18.20 24.72
CA GLU A 131 -5.42 19.17 24.40
C GLU A 131 -4.69 19.68 25.66
N LYS A 132 -5.41 19.94 26.75
CA LYS A 132 -4.82 20.45 28.01
C LYS A 132 -4.44 19.37 29.02
N GLN A 133 -4.73 18.12 28.71
CA GLN A 133 -4.48 16.98 29.60
C GLN A 133 -3.23 16.22 29.17
N SER A 134 -2.97 16.13 27.86
CA SER A 134 -1.87 15.34 27.31
C SER A 134 -0.95 16.15 26.39
N ILE A 135 0.35 15.97 26.59
CA ILE A 135 1.42 16.52 25.76
C ILE A 135 1.36 15.93 24.33
N LEU A 136 1.13 14.62 24.20
CA LEU A 136 0.97 13.99 22.87
C LEU A 136 -0.25 14.57 22.13
N ALA A 137 -1.39 14.74 22.81
CA ALA A 137 -2.58 15.31 22.18
C ALA A 137 -2.33 16.76 21.71
N ASP A 138 -1.70 17.59 22.55
CA ASP A 138 -1.31 18.96 22.20
C ASP A 138 -0.35 19.00 20.99
N LEU A 139 0.67 18.13 20.98
CA LEU A 139 1.63 18.01 19.88
C LEU A 139 0.92 17.66 18.57
N LEU A 140 0.00 16.67 18.59
CA LEU A 140 -0.76 16.28 17.42
C LEU A 140 -1.75 17.36 16.97
N ILE A 141 -2.26 18.22 17.85
CA ILE A 141 -3.15 19.31 17.45
C ILE A 141 -2.36 20.45 16.81
N THR A 142 -1.26 20.84 17.43
CA THR A 142 -0.48 22.03 17.09
C THR A 142 0.45 21.78 15.89
N ASP A 143 1.13 20.64 15.84
CA ASP A 143 2.12 20.34 14.80
C ASP A 143 1.57 19.39 13.73
N VAL A 144 1.35 19.93 12.53
CA VAL A 144 0.89 19.18 11.36
C VAL A 144 1.92 18.14 10.92
N GLU A 145 3.21 18.43 11.10
CA GLU A 145 4.28 17.53 10.67
C GLU A 145 4.34 16.29 11.57
N SER A 146 4.27 16.45 12.89
CA SER A 146 4.13 15.34 13.84
C SER A 146 2.93 14.44 13.52
N ARG A 147 1.78 15.02 13.17
CA ARG A 147 0.61 14.22 12.74
C ARG A 147 0.91 13.37 11.52
N ARG A 148 1.43 13.99 10.47
CA ARG A 148 1.71 13.33 9.19
C ARG A 148 2.76 12.22 9.34
N LEU A 149 3.78 12.44 10.16
CA LEU A 149 4.79 11.42 10.48
C LEU A 149 4.20 10.24 11.24
N LEU A 150 3.32 10.49 12.22
CA LEU A 150 2.63 9.42 12.93
C LEU A 150 1.73 8.60 12.00
N VAL A 151 0.96 9.27 11.13
CA VAL A 151 0.11 8.60 10.13
C VAL A 151 0.95 7.69 9.22
N LEU A 152 2.09 8.21 8.74
CA LEU A 152 3.01 7.45 7.90
C LEU A 152 3.61 6.25 8.64
N LEU A 153 3.96 6.42 9.91
CA LEU A 153 4.48 5.33 10.73
C LEU A 153 3.44 4.21 10.88
N GLU A 154 2.21 4.57 11.25
CA GLU A 154 1.09 3.62 11.38
C GLU A 154 0.77 2.94 10.04
N TRP A 155 0.80 3.69 8.94
CA TRP A 155 0.63 3.15 7.59
C TRP A 155 1.70 2.12 7.22
N CYS A 156 2.98 2.37 7.52
CA CYS A 156 4.04 1.37 7.33
C CYS A 156 3.81 0.10 8.17
N GLU A 157 3.35 0.27 9.42
CA GLU A 157 3.06 -0.84 10.33
C GLU A 157 1.88 -1.70 9.86
N GLU A 158 0.80 -1.07 9.38
CA GLU A 158 -0.36 -1.74 8.81
C GLU A 158 0.00 -2.50 7.52
N ASN A 159 0.79 -1.88 6.62
CA ASN A 159 1.26 -2.53 5.40
C ASN A 159 2.12 -3.76 5.71
N ALA A 160 3.04 -3.63 6.67
CA ALA A 160 3.88 -4.73 7.13
C ALA A 160 3.06 -5.91 7.69
N TYR A 161 1.97 -5.64 8.39
CA TYR A 161 1.08 -6.67 8.93
C TYR A 161 0.24 -7.35 7.84
N ASN A 162 -0.16 -6.61 6.83
CA ASN A 162 -0.99 -7.11 5.74
C ASN A 162 -0.22 -7.95 4.70
N GLU A 163 1.10 -8.14 4.85
CA GLU A 163 1.89 -9.06 4.03
C GLU A 163 1.56 -10.53 4.37
N PRO A 164 0.85 -11.28 3.51
CA PRO A 164 0.26 -12.56 3.90
C PRO A 164 1.29 -13.67 4.12
N GLU A 165 2.34 -13.72 3.30
CA GLU A 165 3.39 -14.75 3.40
C GLU A 165 4.19 -14.56 4.70
N ALA A 166 4.66 -13.33 4.97
CA ALA A 166 5.43 -13.02 6.17
C ALA A 166 4.60 -13.14 7.47
N ASN A 167 3.32 -12.75 7.44
CA ASN A 167 2.46 -12.81 8.61
C ASN A 167 2.09 -14.27 8.97
N ALA A 168 1.89 -15.16 7.99
CA ALA A 168 1.63 -16.57 8.27
C ALA A 168 2.82 -17.24 8.99
N GLU A 169 4.05 -16.97 8.56
CA GLU A 169 5.26 -17.45 9.23
C GLU A 169 5.38 -16.88 10.64
N LEU A 170 5.17 -15.57 10.80
CA LEU A 170 5.20 -14.90 12.10
C LEU A 170 4.20 -15.50 13.09
N LEU A 171 2.96 -15.72 12.68
CA LEU A 171 1.90 -16.27 13.54
C LEU A 171 2.19 -17.72 13.95
N ASN A 172 2.74 -18.54 13.05
CA ASN A 172 3.14 -19.89 13.37
C ASN A 172 4.28 -19.91 14.40
N GLU A 173 5.30 -19.08 14.21
CA GLU A 173 6.42 -18.93 15.15
C GLU A 173 5.94 -18.38 16.50
N TYR A 174 5.06 -17.37 16.49
CA TYR A 174 4.44 -16.83 17.71
C TYR A 174 3.75 -17.93 18.51
N ALA A 175 2.86 -18.71 17.87
CA ALA A 175 2.11 -19.76 18.53
C ALA A 175 3.00 -20.90 19.05
N TYR A 176 4.11 -21.17 18.36
CA TYR A 176 5.12 -22.13 18.83
C TYR A 176 5.82 -21.62 20.09
N LEU A 177 6.33 -20.39 20.06
CA LEU A 177 7.06 -19.80 21.19
C LEU A 177 6.14 -19.60 22.40
N GLU A 178 4.90 -19.18 22.19
CA GLU A 178 3.92 -19.01 23.26
C GLU A 178 3.73 -20.27 24.12
N LYS A 179 3.78 -21.46 23.50
CA LYS A 179 3.54 -22.75 24.17
C LYS A 179 4.81 -23.42 24.67
N ASN A 180 5.93 -23.22 23.99
CA ASN A 180 7.14 -24.02 24.18
C ASN A 180 8.34 -23.20 24.70
N CYS A 181 8.18 -21.90 24.92
CA CYS A 181 9.28 -21.05 25.34
C CYS A 181 9.40 -20.99 26.87
N THR A 182 10.41 -21.67 27.40
CA THR A 182 10.95 -21.44 28.75
C THR A 182 12.42 -21.04 28.63
N LEU A 183 12.68 -19.74 28.51
CA LEU A 183 14.05 -19.25 28.32
C LEU A 183 14.93 -19.60 29.51
N ARG A 184 16.20 -19.90 29.22
CA ARG A 184 17.27 -20.18 30.20
C ARG A 184 17.05 -21.44 31.04
N ALA A 185 16.09 -22.30 30.67
CA ALA A 185 15.83 -23.56 31.36
C ALA A 185 17.02 -24.53 31.24
N GLU A 186 17.62 -24.65 30.06
CA GLU A 186 18.77 -25.53 29.83
C GLU A 186 20.03 -24.98 30.52
N THR A 187 20.22 -23.67 30.50
CA THR A 187 21.27 -22.95 31.22
C THR A 187 21.15 -23.16 32.73
N LEU A 188 19.92 -23.07 33.28
CA LEU A 188 19.64 -23.38 34.68
C LEU A 188 19.96 -24.85 35.00
N HIS A 189 19.52 -25.79 34.16
CA HIS A 189 19.80 -27.21 34.35
C HIS A 189 21.29 -27.52 34.32
N ALA A 190 22.05 -26.92 33.39
CA ALA A 190 23.50 -27.07 33.31
C ALA A 190 24.20 -26.50 34.55
N ARG A 191 23.75 -25.35 35.04
CA ARG A 191 24.28 -24.74 36.26
C ARG A 191 23.99 -25.61 37.50
N ILE A 192 22.80 -26.21 37.61
CA ILE A 192 22.47 -27.15 38.70
C ILE A 192 23.39 -28.38 38.65
N ARG A 193 23.80 -28.82 37.46
CA ARG A 193 24.79 -29.91 37.28
C ARG A 193 26.22 -29.51 37.64
N GLY A 194 26.47 -28.26 38.01
CA GLY A 194 27.79 -27.73 38.38
C GLY A 194 28.61 -27.26 37.18
N GLU A 195 28.00 -27.06 36.02
CA GLU A 195 28.67 -26.49 34.85
C GLU A 195 28.73 -24.95 34.97
N ASN A 196 29.85 -24.35 34.56
CA ASN A 196 30.06 -22.90 34.64
C ASN A 196 29.39 -22.17 33.47
N PHE A 197 28.09 -21.89 33.59
CA PHE A 197 27.32 -21.04 32.68
C PHE A 197 27.00 -19.68 33.31
N CYS A 198 26.49 -18.75 32.48
CA CYS A 198 26.14 -17.40 32.91
C CYS A 198 25.08 -17.34 34.02
N ASP A 199 24.97 -16.16 34.64
CA ASP A 199 23.84 -15.85 35.48
C ASP A 199 22.52 -15.79 34.69
N LEU A 200 21.39 -15.93 35.41
CA LEU A 200 20.07 -16.06 34.81
C LEU A 200 19.36 -14.71 34.62
N ASP A 201 20.00 -13.61 35.00
CA ASP A 201 19.60 -12.23 34.72
C ASP A 201 19.92 -11.83 33.27
N LEU A 202 19.35 -10.73 32.78
CA LEU A 202 19.51 -10.31 31.38
C LEU A 202 20.98 -10.05 31.03
N ASP A 203 21.72 -9.46 31.95
CA ASP A 203 23.13 -9.14 31.83
C ASP A 203 24.05 -10.32 32.18
N GLY A 204 23.51 -11.47 32.60
CA GLY A 204 24.29 -12.68 32.82
C GLY A 204 25.08 -13.09 31.58
N ALA A 205 24.49 -12.93 30.38
CA ALA A 205 25.17 -13.18 29.10
C ALA A 205 26.39 -12.26 28.87
N LEU A 206 26.50 -11.13 29.57
CA LEU A 206 27.69 -10.26 29.56
C LEU A 206 28.85 -10.85 30.37
N HIS A 207 28.53 -11.72 31.33
CA HIS A 207 29.45 -12.24 32.34
C HIS A 207 29.73 -13.74 32.18
N GLY A 208 29.14 -14.39 31.17
CA GLY A 208 29.33 -15.80 30.88
C GLY A 208 28.68 -16.22 29.56
N ARG A 209 28.66 -17.52 29.27
CA ARG A 209 28.04 -18.07 28.07
C ARG A 209 26.66 -18.65 28.40
N LEU A 210 25.69 -18.47 27.50
CA LEU A 210 24.39 -19.17 27.53
C LEU A 210 24.50 -20.58 26.94
N HIS A 211 23.61 -21.48 27.35
CA HIS A 211 23.50 -22.76 26.66
C HIS A 211 23.03 -22.55 25.21
N ASN A 212 23.64 -23.22 24.23
CA ASN A 212 23.38 -22.97 22.80
C ASN A 212 21.88 -23.03 22.43
N LYS A 213 21.12 -23.96 23.03
CA LYS A 213 19.67 -24.05 22.80
C LYS A 213 18.91 -22.82 23.31
N ASP A 214 19.34 -22.26 24.44
CA ASP A 214 18.71 -21.07 25.00
C ASP A 214 19.10 -19.83 24.20
N GLU A 215 20.33 -19.74 23.71
CA GLU A 215 20.81 -18.66 22.82
C GLU A 215 20.02 -18.63 21.49
N GLU A 216 19.75 -19.80 20.90
CA GLU A 216 18.93 -19.91 19.69
C GLU A 216 17.47 -19.51 19.96
N LEU A 217 16.89 -19.98 21.08
CA LEU A 217 15.53 -19.60 21.48
C LEU A 217 15.41 -18.11 21.77
N GLU A 218 16.38 -17.51 22.45
CA GLU A 218 16.42 -16.08 22.77
C GLU A 218 16.50 -15.24 21.48
N SER A 219 17.35 -15.64 20.53
CA SER A 219 17.45 -14.99 19.20
C SER A 219 16.13 -15.05 18.42
N ARG A 220 15.43 -16.19 18.45
CA ARG A 220 14.10 -16.34 17.82
C ARG A 220 13.04 -15.46 18.48
N VAL A 221 13.02 -15.39 19.81
CA VAL A 221 12.11 -14.53 20.57
C VAL A 221 12.36 -13.06 20.22
N TYR A 222 13.62 -12.61 20.20
CA TYR A 222 13.95 -11.24 19.78
C TYR A 222 13.53 -10.94 18.35
N SER A 223 13.70 -11.88 17.42
CA SER A 223 13.26 -11.73 16.03
C SER A 223 11.75 -11.55 15.93
N VAL A 224 10.97 -12.39 16.62
CA VAL A 224 9.50 -12.29 16.62
C VAL A 224 9.03 -10.98 17.24
N ILE A 225 9.63 -10.57 18.36
CA ILE A 225 9.30 -9.29 19.00
C ILE A 225 9.63 -8.10 18.10
N TYR A 226 10.79 -8.11 17.45
CA TYR A 226 11.17 -7.08 16.49
C TYR A 226 10.14 -6.97 15.36
N THR A 227 9.74 -8.09 14.77
CA THR A 227 8.72 -8.10 13.71
C THR A 227 7.35 -7.62 14.21
N LEU A 228 6.92 -8.04 15.40
CA LEU A 228 5.66 -7.55 16.00
C LEU A 228 5.69 -6.04 16.25
N VAL A 229 6.82 -5.50 16.70
CA VAL A 229 7.01 -4.06 16.88
C VAL A 229 6.98 -3.34 15.53
N ARG A 230 7.56 -3.92 14.48
CA ARG A 230 7.51 -3.42 13.09
C ARG A 230 6.10 -3.45 12.50
N CYS A 231 5.24 -4.35 12.97
CA CYS A 231 3.81 -4.43 12.60
C CYS A 231 2.89 -3.63 13.54
N GLY A 232 3.44 -2.82 14.46
CA GLY A 232 2.65 -2.04 15.43
C GLY A 232 1.94 -2.86 16.51
N ARG A 233 2.14 -4.18 16.59
CA ARG A 233 1.49 -5.10 17.53
C ARG A 233 2.23 -5.16 18.88
N ILE A 234 2.34 -4.01 19.54
CA ILE A 234 3.09 -3.87 20.80
C ILE A 234 2.48 -4.74 21.92
N ASP A 235 1.14 -4.89 21.96
CA ASP A 235 0.46 -5.70 22.97
C ASP A 235 0.74 -7.21 22.83
N GLU A 236 0.80 -7.72 21.60
CA GLU A 236 1.15 -9.12 21.36
C GLU A 236 2.61 -9.40 21.72
N ALA A 237 3.49 -8.45 21.41
CA ALA A 237 4.91 -8.50 21.79
C ALA A 237 5.09 -8.51 23.32
N LEU A 238 4.32 -7.69 24.04
CA LEU A 238 4.28 -7.69 25.50
C LEU A 238 3.81 -9.03 26.07
N SER A 239 2.72 -9.58 25.53
CA SER A 239 2.22 -10.89 25.97
C SER A 239 3.23 -12.02 25.75
N LEU A 240 3.95 -11.97 24.61
CA LEU A 240 4.99 -12.95 24.31
C LEU A 240 6.19 -12.82 25.27
N LEU A 241 6.63 -11.59 25.57
CA LEU A 241 7.71 -11.35 26.53
C LEU A 241 7.38 -11.90 27.92
N GLU A 242 6.15 -11.68 28.40
CA GLU A 242 5.68 -12.18 29.69
C GLU A 242 5.62 -13.71 29.73
N LYS A 243 5.17 -14.34 28.63
CA LYS A 243 5.09 -15.81 28.54
C LYS A 243 6.46 -16.46 28.36
N ALA A 244 7.36 -15.82 27.64
CA ALA A 244 8.74 -16.26 27.47
C ALA A 244 9.60 -16.09 28.73
N GLY A 245 9.14 -15.29 29.70
CA GLY A 245 9.83 -15.04 30.97
C GLY A 245 10.82 -13.86 30.96
N LEU A 246 10.80 -13.01 29.92
CA LEU A 246 11.66 -11.83 29.78
C LEU A 246 10.99 -10.56 30.33
N TYR A 247 10.53 -10.60 31.58
CA TYR A 247 9.79 -9.50 32.22
C TYR A 247 10.58 -8.19 32.30
N SER A 248 11.90 -8.28 32.35
CA SER A 248 12.82 -7.15 32.37
C SER A 248 12.77 -6.29 31.10
N LEU A 249 12.29 -6.83 29.98
CA LEU A 249 12.10 -6.10 28.72
C LEU A 249 10.70 -5.48 28.59
N VAL A 250 9.76 -5.85 29.45
CA VAL A 250 8.39 -5.30 29.43
C VAL A 250 8.38 -3.77 29.58
N PRO A 251 9.14 -3.14 30.50
CA PRO A 251 9.17 -1.68 30.63
C PRO A 251 9.62 -0.95 29.35
N LEU A 252 10.53 -1.54 28.55
CA LEU A 252 10.97 -0.95 27.28
C LEU A 252 9.80 -0.76 26.31
N LEU A 253 8.99 -1.80 26.12
CA LEU A 253 7.82 -1.73 25.24
C LEU A 253 6.68 -0.90 25.82
N GLN A 254 6.52 -0.86 27.15
CA GLN A 254 5.53 0.02 27.80
C GLN A 254 5.85 1.50 27.57
N LEU A 255 7.13 1.89 27.66
CA LEU A 255 7.56 3.27 27.40
C LEU A 255 7.44 3.65 25.93
N ARG A 256 7.49 2.68 25.00
CA ARG A 256 7.19 2.89 23.58
C ARG A 256 5.71 3.27 23.36
N LYS A 257 4.77 2.78 24.17
CA LYS A 257 3.35 3.13 24.04
C LYS A 257 3.06 4.62 24.26
N MET A 258 3.99 5.37 24.86
CA MET A 258 3.84 6.82 25.06
C MET A 258 3.68 7.58 23.74
N SER A 259 4.19 7.07 22.61
CA SER A 259 3.98 7.72 21.30
C SER A 259 2.61 7.48 20.67
N ARG A 260 1.78 6.63 21.28
CA ARG A 260 0.44 6.26 20.78
C ARG A 260 -0.68 6.51 21.77
N ASN A 261 -0.37 6.58 23.07
CA ASN A 261 -1.36 6.73 24.11
C ASN A 261 -1.19 8.07 24.85
N ALA A 262 -2.11 8.99 24.58
CA ALA A 262 -2.17 10.31 25.20
C ALA A 262 -2.20 10.26 26.73
N ALA A 263 -2.88 9.26 27.32
CA ALA A 263 -2.99 9.09 28.78
C ALA A 263 -1.66 8.81 29.48
N LEU A 264 -0.60 8.44 28.74
CA LEU A 264 0.73 8.20 29.28
C LEU A 264 1.62 9.46 29.28
N THR A 265 1.13 10.58 28.75
CA THR A 265 1.91 11.83 28.61
C THR A 265 1.22 13.03 29.26
N PRO A 266 0.92 13.00 30.57
CA PRO A 266 0.16 14.08 31.20
C PRO A 266 1.00 15.33 31.47
N PHE A 267 0.35 16.49 31.47
CA PHE A 267 0.97 17.75 31.91
C PHE A 267 1.09 17.85 33.44
N SER A 268 0.13 17.28 34.18
CA SER A 268 0.03 17.45 35.64
C SER A 268 0.93 16.49 36.41
N ILE A 269 1.60 17.02 37.44
CA ILE A 269 2.42 16.25 38.40
C ILE A 269 1.56 15.27 39.21
N ASP A 270 0.26 15.58 39.39
CA ASP A 270 -0.65 14.77 40.21
C ASP A 270 -1.01 13.43 39.57
N GLU A 271 -0.69 13.24 38.29
CA GLU A 271 -0.96 12.00 37.58
C GLU A 271 0.18 10.98 37.74
N SER A 272 -0.16 9.72 37.97
CA SER A 272 0.81 8.64 38.18
C SER A 272 1.78 8.47 37.00
N SER A 273 1.36 8.83 35.80
CA SER A 273 2.14 8.69 34.56
C SER A 273 3.15 9.83 34.37
N TYR A 274 3.11 10.91 35.15
CA TYR A 274 3.98 12.08 34.98
C TYR A 274 5.48 11.72 34.99
N TYR A 275 5.89 10.86 35.92
CA TYR A 275 7.29 10.44 36.05
C TYR A 275 7.75 9.44 34.97
N LEU A 276 6.85 8.93 34.12
CA LEU A 276 7.22 8.05 33.00
C LEU A 276 8.11 8.79 32.00
N ALA A 277 7.93 10.10 31.82
CA ALA A 277 8.79 10.95 31.00
C ALA A 277 10.27 10.87 31.44
N ARG A 278 10.52 10.90 32.75
CA ARG A 278 11.87 10.74 33.33
C ARG A 278 12.44 9.34 33.09
N SER A 279 11.64 8.30 33.32
CA SER A 279 12.08 6.91 33.09
C SER A 279 12.41 6.69 31.61
N ARG A 280 11.62 7.27 30.71
CA ARG A 280 11.86 7.26 29.27
C ARG A 280 13.20 7.90 28.92
N SER A 281 13.49 9.12 29.39
CA SER A 281 14.75 9.79 29.08
C SER A 281 15.98 9.03 29.60
N LEU A 282 15.88 8.47 30.82
CA LEU A 282 16.93 7.61 31.39
C LEU A 282 17.14 6.32 30.59
N LEU A 283 16.05 5.68 30.16
CA LEU A 283 16.11 4.46 29.36
C LEU A 283 16.81 4.72 28.02
N LYS A 284 16.40 5.77 27.29
CA LYS A 284 16.99 6.14 26.00
C LYS A 284 18.51 6.35 26.11
N ARG A 285 18.95 7.11 27.12
CA ARG A 285 20.38 7.31 27.41
C ARG A 285 21.11 6.01 27.75
N THR A 286 20.46 5.11 28.47
CA THR A 286 21.07 3.83 28.87
C THR A 286 21.26 2.92 27.66
N VAL A 287 20.21 2.76 26.84
CA VAL A 287 20.27 1.99 25.60
C VAL A 287 21.30 2.57 24.64
N ASP A 288 21.36 3.89 24.49
CA ASP A 288 22.36 4.54 23.62
C ASP A 288 23.80 4.20 24.04
N LYS A 289 24.08 4.18 25.35
CA LYS A 289 25.39 3.77 25.88
C LYS A 289 25.69 2.29 25.65
N ILE A 290 24.68 1.42 25.75
CA ILE A 290 24.85 -0.03 25.59
C ILE A 290 25.11 -0.36 24.12
N VAL A 291 24.24 0.13 23.21
CA VAL A 291 24.36 -0.10 21.77
C VAL A 291 25.67 0.46 21.22
N SER A 292 26.09 1.66 21.66
CA SER A 292 27.35 2.26 21.20
C SER A 292 28.61 1.54 21.70
N LYS A 293 28.52 0.75 22.78
CA LYS A 293 29.64 -0.10 23.24
C LYS A 293 29.77 -1.40 22.45
N GLY A 294 28.71 -1.85 21.77
CA GLY A 294 28.71 -2.87 20.71
C GLY A 294 29.30 -4.25 21.03
N THR A 295 29.61 -4.55 22.30
CA THR A 295 30.50 -5.67 22.65
C THR A 295 29.77 -6.95 23.05
N SER A 296 28.44 -6.95 23.11
CA SER A 296 27.71 -8.03 23.77
C SER A 296 26.28 -8.32 23.32
N LEU A 297 25.68 -7.46 22.49
CA LEU A 297 24.31 -7.66 22.02
C LEU A 297 24.33 -8.43 20.70
N SER A 298 23.36 -9.34 20.54
CA SER A 298 23.09 -9.90 19.21
C SER A 298 22.63 -8.78 18.26
N GLN A 299 22.81 -8.98 16.95
CA GLN A 299 22.43 -8.00 15.95
C GLN A 299 20.92 -7.65 16.01
N VAL A 300 20.07 -8.66 16.19
CA VAL A 300 18.61 -8.49 16.29
C VAL A 300 18.21 -7.77 17.58
N GLU A 301 18.87 -8.10 18.70
CA GLU A 301 18.64 -7.43 19.97
C GLU A 301 19.05 -5.95 19.92
N ALA A 302 20.21 -5.65 19.32
CA ALA A 302 20.65 -4.28 19.11
C ALA A 302 19.66 -3.50 18.23
N CYS A 303 19.12 -4.11 17.16
CA CYS A 303 18.06 -3.52 16.35
C CYS A 303 16.80 -3.22 17.16
N LEU A 304 16.31 -4.19 17.94
CA LEU A 304 15.11 -4.04 18.76
C LEU A 304 15.27 -2.88 19.75
N TRP A 305 16.38 -2.84 20.48
CA TRP A 305 16.62 -1.82 21.49
C TRP A 305 16.75 -0.42 20.85
N SER A 306 17.46 -0.32 19.72
CA SER A 306 17.57 0.92 18.96
C SER A 306 16.21 1.42 18.48
N VAL A 307 15.40 0.55 17.89
CA VAL A 307 14.06 0.88 17.41
C VAL A 307 13.16 1.37 18.53
N VAL A 308 13.14 0.69 19.68
CA VAL A 308 12.28 1.05 20.82
C VAL A 308 12.58 2.46 21.32
N VAL A 309 13.84 2.87 21.27
CA VAL A 309 14.31 4.18 21.71
C VAL A 309 14.26 5.25 20.61
N GLY A 310 13.98 4.87 19.37
CA GLY A 310 13.97 5.77 18.21
C GLY A 310 15.36 6.12 17.69
N ARG A 311 16.32 5.21 17.79
CA ARG A 311 17.66 5.31 17.16
C ARG A 311 17.60 4.70 15.76
N LEU A 312 18.21 5.37 14.77
CA LEU A 312 18.32 4.86 13.40
C LEU A 312 19.20 3.61 13.31
N GLU A 313 20.43 3.69 13.82
CA GLU A 313 21.38 2.57 13.77
C GLU A 313 21.26 1.62 14.97
N PRO A 314 21.43 0.30 14.79
CA PRO A 314 21.85 -0.39 13.55
C PRO A 314 20.70 -0.79 12.62
N ALA A 315 19.43 -0.50 12.96
CA ALA A 315 18.29 -0.97 12.17
C ALA A 315 18.30 -0.48 10.72
N LEU A 316 18.69 0.79 10.50
CA LEU A 316 18.76 1.38 9.17
C LEU A 316 19.80 0.70 8.26
N SER A 317 21.03 0.48 8.75
CA SER A 317 22.08 -0.18 7.96
C SER A 317 21.78 -1.65 7.63
N LEU A 318 20.89 -2.29 8.40
CA LEU A 318 20.51 -3.68 8.23
C LEU A 318 19.22 -3.88 7.43
N SER A 319 18.46 -2.81 7.24
CA SER A 319 17.24 -2.82 6.43
C SER A 319 17.58 -2.87 4.93
N SER A 320 17.11 -3.92 4.25
CA SER A 320 17.29 -4.10 2.80
C SER A 320 16.14 -3.52 1.98
N ARG A 321 14.92 -3.53 2.51
CA ARG A 321 13.71 -3.04 1.83
C ARG A 321 13.52 -1.55 2.04
N THR A 322 13.04 -0.86 1.01
CA THR A 322 12.71 0.57 1.06
C THR A 322 11.69 0.88 2.16
N GLU A 323 10.68 0.02 2.34
CA GLU A 323 9.64 0.16 3.37
C GLU A 323 10.22 0.11 4.79
N ASP A 324 11.17 -0.80 5.03
CA ASP A 324 11.83 -0.94 6.34
C ASP A 324 12.74 0.26 6.65
N ARG A 325 13.42 0.77 5.62
CA ARG A 325 14.21 2.02 5.72
C ARG A 325 13.31 3.20 6.08
N LEU A 326 12.20 3.36 5.36
CA LEU A 326 11.22 4.42 5.60
C LEU A 326 10.66 4.32 7.02
N TRP A 327 10.28 3.13 7.47
CA TRP A 327 9.80 2.90 8.83
C TRP A 327 10.86 3.27 9.89
N CYS A 328 12.14 2.96 9.67
CA CYS A 328 13.22 3.34 10.60
C CYS A 328 13.33 4.86 10.76
N TYR A 329 13.31 5.61 9.65
CA TYR A 329 13.32 7.08 9.67
C TYR A 329 12.10 7.65 10.37
N LEU A 330 10.89 7.15 10.05
CA LEU A 330 9.64 7.60 10.65
C LEU A 330 9.61 7.33 12.16
N ASN A 331 10.03 6.14 12.58
CA ASN A 331 10.10 5.77 14.00
C ASN A 331 11.05 6.69 14.76
N ALA A 332 12.24 6.99 14.21
CA ALA A 332 13.15 7.96 14.83
C ALA A 332 12.56 9.38 14.88
N ALA A 333 11.89 9.81 13.80
CA ALA A 333 11.29 11.14 13.67
C ALA A 333 10.15 11.38 14.68
N VAL A 334 9.25 10.40 14.85
CA VAL A 334 8.14 10.46 15.81
C VAL A 334 8.66 10.44 17.24
N GLU A 335 9.60 9.54 17.53
CA GLU A 335 10.16 9.40 18.87
C GLU A 335 10.95 10.65 19.30
N SER A 336 11.70 11.27 18.38
CA SER A 336 12.46 12.50 18.63
C SER A 336 11.55 13.71 18.88
N ARG A 337 10.49 13.88 18.07
CA ARG A 337 9.54 14.99 18.24
C ARG A 337 8.76 14.89 19.54
N LEU A 338 8.34 13.68 19.92
CA LEU A 338 7.69 13.47 21.21
C LEU A 338 8.62 13.82 22.38
N ASP A 339 9.87 13.38 22.34
CA ASP A 339 10.83 13.66 23.41
C ASP A 339 11.12 15.18 23.52
N ALA A 340 11.21 15.89 22.40
CA ALA A 340 11.34 17.34 22.37
C ALA A 340 10.11 18.03 22.99
N ALA A 341 8.90 17.58 22.66
CA ALA A 341 7.66 18.10 23.23
C ALA A 341 7.57 17.88 24.75
N ILE A 342 7.93 16.68 25.22
CA ILE A 342 8.00 16.34 26.65
C ILE A 342 9.01 17.24 27.38
N THR A 343 10.19 17.42 26.81
CA THR A 343 11.26 18.25 27.41
C THR A 343 10.81 19.70 27.54
N ASN A 344 10.15 20.24 26.51
CA ASN A 344 9.60 21.59 26.51
C ASN A 344 8.45 21.75 27.52
N ALA A 345 7.51 20.81 27.58
CA ALA A 345 6.35 20.85 28.47
C ALA A 345 6.74 20.79 29.96
N HIS A 346 7.79 20.05 30.29
CA HIS A 346 8.27 19.90 31.68
C HIS A 346 9.36 20.91 32.05
N ASN A 347 9.57 21.99 31.27
CA ASN A 347 10.61 23.02 31.53
C ASN A 347 12.02 22.42 31.73
N GLY A 348 12.34 21.31 31.07
CA GLY A 348 13.62 20.62 31.24
C GLY A 348 13.82 19.84 32.55
N ASP A 349 12.78 19.64 33.37
CA ASP A 349 12.87 18.87 34.63
C ASP A 349 13.36 17.41 34.40
N PHE A 350 13.15 16.91 33.18
CA PHE A 350 13.59 15.58 32.73
C PHE A 350 14.67 15.62 31.65
N ASP A 351 15.29 16.78 31.41
CA ASP A 351 16.44 16.87 30.51
C ASP A 351 17.65 16.20 31.17
N VAL A 352 17.92 14.98 30.72
CA VAL A 352 19.06 14.17 31.19
C VAL A 352 20.27 14.33 30.26
N GLY A 353 20.25 15.32 29.34
CA GLY A 353 21.32 15.57 28.39
C GLY A 353 21.48 14.39 27.43
N ILE A 354 20.39 13.96 26.79
CA ILE A 354 20.48 13.05 25.65
C ILE A 354 21.06 13.90 24.52
N GLY A 355 22.37 13.79 24.29
CA GLY A 355 23.10 14.47 23.22
C GLY A 355 22.73 13.96 21.82
N ARG A 356 21.44 13.95 21.50
CA ARG A 356 20.95 13.80 20.13
C ARG A 356 20.74 15.20 19.59
N GLU A 357 21.84 15.83 19.19
CA GLU A 357 21.83 16.78 18.10
C GLU A 357 21.59 15.98 16.81
N VAL A 358 20.41 15.36 16.67
CA VAL A 358 19.92 15.12 15.32
C VAL A 358 19.45 16.49 14.90
N GLU A 359 20.15 17.11 13.95
CA GLU A 359 19.68 18.34 13.33
C GLU A 359 18.22 18.09 12.92
N ASN A 360 17.28 18.75 13.59
CA ASN A 360 15.84 18.45 13.50
C ASN A 360 15.30 18.49 12.06
N ASP A 361 16.08 19.04 11.13
CA ASP A 361 15.77 19.18 9.73
C ASP A 361 15.94 17.87 8.93
N ASP A 362 16.82 16.94 9.33
CA ASP A 362 17.04 15.66 8.63
C ASP A 362 15.89 14.68 8.79
N LEU A 363 15.07 14.84 9.84
CA LEU A 363 13.91 13.98 10.14
C LEU A 363 12.57 14.63 9.79
N ARG A 364 12.56 15.57 8.86
CA ARG A 364 11.33 16.10 8.25
C ARG A 364 10.84 15.18 7.13
N ILE A 365 9.55 15.25 6.82
CA ILE A 365 8.92 14.39 5.80
C ILE A 365 9.68 14.50 4.48
N ASN A 366 9.96 15.73 4.04
CA ASN A 366 10.66 15.96 2.79
C ASN A 366 12.07 15.37 2.78
N SER A 367 12.86 15.61 3.83
CA SER A 367 14.22 15.08 3.98
C SER A 367 14.24 13.55 4.00
N ILE A 368 13.28 12.92 4.71
CA ILE A 368 13.13 11.46 4.74
C ILE A 368 12.85 10.93 3.33
N PHE A 369 11.92 11.53 2.58
CA PHE A 369 11.63 11.11 1.22
C PHE A 369 12.77 11.41 0.23
N ASP A 370 13.58 12.45 0.46
CA ASP A 370 14.78 12.72 -0.33
C ASP A 370 15.82 11.60 -0.16
N GLU A 371 16.04 11.14 1.09
CA GLU A 371 16.90 9.98 1.36
C GLU A 371 16.35 8.68 0.74
N ILE A 372 15.04 8.46 0.80
CA ILE A 372 14.41 7.29 0.17
C ILE A 372 14.53 7.33 -1.36
N ALA A 373 14.40 8.50 -1.98
CA ALA A 373 14.53 8.68 -3.42
C ALA A 373 15.93 8.33 -3.96
N THR A 374 16.96 8.29 -3.10
CA THR A 374 18.31 7.83 -3.49
C THR A 374 18.35 6.33 -3.79
N ALA A 375 17.52 5.54 -3.11
CA ALA A 375 17.49 4.08 -3.19
C ALA A 375 16.31 3.56 -4.04
N GLU A 376 15.20 4.28 -4.06
CA GLU A 376 13.96 3.87 -4.70
C GLU A 376 13.53 4.84 -5.80
N ARG A 377 13.24 4.30 -6.99
CA ARG A 377 12.84 5.09 -8.17
C ARG A 377 11.38 4.89 -8.56
N SER A 378 10.65 4.09 -7.79
CA SER A 378 9.23 3.89 -8.00
C SER A 378 8.46 5.22 -7.88
N PRO A 379 7.64 5.59 -8.88
CA PRO A 379 6.82 6.82 -8.84
C PRO A 379 5.83 6.85 -7.67
N TYR A 380 5.48 5.69 -7.10
CA TYR A 380 4.59 5.60 -5.95
C TYR A 380 5.13 6.35 -4.73
N TYR A 381 6.44 6.33 -4.47
CA TYR A 381 7.01 7.05 -3.32
C TYR A 381 6.96 8.57 -3.50
N THR A 382 7.12 9.05 -4.74
CA THR A 382 6.87 10.46 -5.07
C THR A 382 5.41 10.83 -4.83
N ILE A 383 4.47 9.98 -5.25
CA ILE A 383 3.04 10.19 -5.02
C ILE A 383 2.72 10.18 -3.51
N TYR A 384 3.24 9.21 -2.73
CA TYR A 384 3.06 9.15 -1.28
C TYR A 384 3.54 10.43 -0.59
N ARG A 385 4.72 10.94 -0.98
CA ARG A 385 5.26 12.20 -0.47
C ARG A 385 4.28 13.36 -0.66
N HIS A 386 3.73 13.53 -1.86
CA HIS A 386 2.81 14.62 -2.14
C HIS A 386 1.44 14.44 -1.48
N ILE A 387 0.92 13.19 -1.39
CA ILE A 387 -0.31 12.87 -0.66
C ILE A 387 -0.18 13.27 0.81
N VAL A 388 0.94 12.91 1.46
CA VAL A 388 1.17 13.24 2.88
C VAL A 388 1.30 14.74 3.08
N ASN A 389 1.97 15.42 2.14
CA ASN A 389 2.17 16.85 2.21
C ASN A 389 0.91 17.69 1.89
N ASP A 390 -0.16 17.04 1.43
CA ASP A 390 -1.39 17.70 0.94
C ASP A 390 -1.09 18.70 -0.19
N ASP A 391 -0.15 18.34 -1.07
CA ASP A 391 0.29 19.15 -2.21
C ASP A 391 -0.24 18.56 -3.53
N SER A 392 -1.51 18.83 -3.81
CA SER A 392 -2.22 18.31 -4.98
C SER A 392 -1.70 18.88 -6.31
N LEU A 393 -1.14 20.09 -6.32
CA LEU A 393 -0.62 20.71 -7.53
C LEU A 393 0.68 20.04 -7.97
N SER A 394 1.66 19.93 -7.07
CA SER A 394 2.93 19.26 -7.39
C SER A 394 2.74 17.77 -7.63
N LEU A 395 1.78 17.14 -6.95
CA LEU A 395 1.38 15.75 -7.19
C LEU A 395 1.06 15.53 -8.67
N ILE A 396 0.13 16.31 -9.23
CA ILE A 396 -0.35 16.12 -10.60
C ILE A 396 0.75 16.46 -11.61
N ALA A 397 1.53 17.51 -11.35
CA ALA A 397 2.70 17.84 -12.18
C ALA A 397 3.72 16.70 -12.21
N SER A 398 4.01 16.07 -11.07
CA SER A 398 4.94 14.94 -10.98
C SER A 398 4.44 13.70 -11.73
N MET A 399 3.13 13.46 -11.71
CA MET A 399 2.50 12.35 -12.43
C MET A 399 2.57 12.58 -13.94
N ASP A 400 2.29 13.80 -14.40
CA ASP A 400 2.37 14.19 -15.81
C ASP A 400 3.80 14.06 -16.35
N MET A 401 4.78 14.62 -15.62
CA MET A 401 6.20 14.49 -15.96
C MET A 401 6.68 13.03 -16.00
N TRP A 402 6.13 12.16 -15.16
CA TRP A 402 6.45 10.73 -15.19
C TRP A 402 5.85 10.07 -16.43
N LEU A 403 4.59 10.40 -16.79
CA LEU A 403 3.93 9.85 -17.98
C LEU A 403 4.62 10.27 -19.29
N GLU A 404 5.13 11.50 -19.37
CA GLU A 404 5.91 11.98 -20.52
C GLU A 404 7.14 11.08 -20.82
N GLN A 405 7.72 10.44 -19.79
CA GLN A 405 8.87 9.55 -19.96
C GLN A 405 8.49 8.18 -20.53
N TYR A 406 7.21 7.80 -20.49
CA TYR A 406 6.71 6.48 -20.87
C TYR A 406 5.56 6.54 -21.88
N GLU A 407 5.46 7.63 -22.66
CA GLU A 407 4.35 7.85 -23.60
C GLU A 407 4.16 6.69 -24.60
N ASP A 408 5.26 6.07 -25.05
CA ASP A 408 5.24 4.95 -26.00
C ASP A 408 5.03 3.57 -25.32
N ASP A 409 5.08 3.51 -23.99
CA ASP A 409 5.20 2.28 -23.21
C ASP A 409 4.09 2.13 -22.13
N LEU A 410 2.97 2.85 -22.29
CA LEU A 410 1.87 2.92 -21.31
C LEU A 410 1.35 1.53 -20.88
N GLU A 411 1.33 0.57 -21.80
CA GLU A 411 0.84 -0.80 -21.58
C GLU A 411 1.64 -1.59 -20.54
N LYS A 412 2.89 -1.17 -20.26
CA LYS A 412 3.72 -1.79 -19.21
C LYS A 412 3.26 -1.41 -17.80
N PHE A 413 2.52 -0.31 -17.68
CA PHE A 413 2.17 0.31 -16.41
C PHE A 413 0.66 0.58 -16.26
N PRO A 414 -0.22 -0.42 -16.53
CA PRO A 414 -1.65 -0.16 -16.62
C PRO A 414 -2.25 0.27 -15.27
N HIS A 415 -1.78 -0.32 -14.16
CA HIS A 415 -2.34 -0.07 -12.84
C HIS A 415 -1.94 1.30 -12.29
N ILE A 416 -0.69 1.73 -12.44
CA ILE A 416 -0.30 3.06 -11.98
C ILE A 416 -0.97 4.18 -12.79
N ILE A 417 -1.13 4.03 -14.11
CA ILE A 417 -1.82 5.03 -14.92
C ILE A 417 -3.30 5.09 -14.53
N ARG A 418 -3.92 3.93 -14.26
CA ARG A 418 -5.27 3.86 -13.71
C ARG A 418 -5.35 4.58 -12.36
N PHE A 419 -4.45 4.27 -11.42
CA PHE A 419 -4.35 4.92 -10.13
C PHE A 419 -4.24 6.45 -10.28
N MET A 420 -3.36 6.90 -11.17
CA MET A 420 -3.12 8.31 -11.44
C MET A 420 -4.39 9.03 -11.93
N ALA A 421 -5.11 8.44 -12.88
CA ALA A 421 -6.36 8.98 -13.39
C ALA A 421 -7.44 9.05 -12.29
N HIS A 422 -7.57 8.00 -11.47
CA HIS A 422 -8.55 7.98 -10.39
C HIS A 422 -8.19 8.96 -9.26
N LEU A 423 -6.90 9.20 -9.01
CA LEU A 423 -6.46 10.23 -8.08
C LEU A 423 -6.84 11.64 -8.57
N VAL A 424 -6.65 11.92 -9.87
CA VAL A 424 -7.14 13.16 -10.49
C VAL A 424 -8.66 13.31 -10.33
N LEU A 425 -9.43 12.25 -10.56
CA LEU A 425 -10.88 12.27 -10.35
C LEU A 425 -11.26 12.54 -8.89
N LEU A 426 -10.60 11.87 -7.94
CA LEU A 426 -10.82 12.10 -6.51
C LEU A 426 -10.53 13.55 -6.09
N LEU A 427 -9.45 14.14 -6.59
CA LEU A 427 -9.11 15.55 -6.34
C LEU A 427 -10.17 16.48 -6.92
N ARG A 428 -10.65 16.22 -8.14
CA ARG A 428 -11.73 16.99 -8.77
C ARG A 428 -13.06 16.85 -8.01
N PHE A 429 -13.45 15.64 -7.61
CA PHE A 429 -14.70 15.38 -6.87
C PHE A 429 -14.70 15.99 -5.47
N SER A 430 -13.54 16.08 -4.84
CA SER A 430 -13.37 16.73 -3.53
C SER A 430 -13.19 18.24 -3.61
N GLY A 431 -13.11 18.81 -4.82
CA GLY A 431 -12.91 20.25 -5.03
C GLY A 431 -11.52 20.75 -4.66
N GLN A 432 -10.53 19.86 -4.60
CA GLN A 432 -9.13 20.22 -4.35
C GLN A 432 -8.54 20.97 -5.54
N PRO A 433 -7.56 21.86 -5.33
CA PRO A 433 -6.92 22.59 -6.42
C PRO A 433 -6.12 21.63 -7.29
N VAL A 434 -6.35 21.71 -8.60
CA VAL A 434 -5.76 20.83 -9.60
C VAL A 434 -5.15 21.69 -10.72
N GLN A 435 -3.94 21.34 -11.16
CA GLN A 435 -3.37 21.90 -12.39
C GLN A 435 -4.07 21.26 -13.60
N GLU A 436 -5.06 21.95 -14.15
CA GLU A 436 -5.96 21.38 -15.17
C GLU A 436 -5.25 20.88 -16.43
N GLU A 437 -4.19 21.55 -16.89
CA GLU A 437 -3.43 21.12 -18.07
C GLU A 437 -2.80 19.74 -17.86
N SER A 438 -2.05 19.57 -16.77
CA SER A 438 -1.43 18.30 -16.39
C SER A 438 -2.45 17.22 -16.01
N ALA A 439 -3.53 17.59 -15.32
CA ALA A 439 -4.62 16.65 -15.03
C ALA A 439 -5.30 16.14 -16.32
N ASN A 440 -5.54 17.02 -17.30
CA ASN A 440 -6.09 16.63 -18.59
C ASN A 440 -5.10 15.78 -19.40
N SER A 441 -3.79 16.02 -19.27
CA SER A 441 -2.75 15.18 -19.85
C SER A 441 -2.78 13.75 -19.26
N VAL A 442 -2.79 13.62 -17.93
CA VAL A 442 -2.93 12.33 -17.23
C VAL A 442 -4.18 11.57 -17.67
N MET A 443 -5.33 12.26 -17.71
CA MET A 443 -6.60 11.67 -18.15
C MET A 443 -6.56 11.25 -19.63
N ARG A 444 -5.91 12.02 -20.49
CA ARG A 444 -5.72 11.68 -21.91
C ARG A 444 -4.87 10.41 -22.06
N SER A 445 -3.76 10.30 -21.33
CA SER A 445 -2.90 9.12 -21.34
C SER A 445 -3.64 7.87 -20.84
N TYR A 446 -4.50 8.02 -19.82
CA TYR A 446 -5.36 6.93 -19.37
C TYR A 446 -6.37 6.49 -20.44
N VAL A 447 -7.02 7.43 -21.13
CA VAL A 447 -7.92 7.10 -22.25
C VAL A 447 -7.17 6.37 -23.37
N ARG A 448 -5.95 6.78 -23.72
CA ARG A 448 -5.09 6.08 -24.70
C ARG A 448 -4.77 4.65 -24.25
N LEU A 449 -4.43 4.45 -22.99
CA LEU A 449 -4.20 3.14 -22.40
C LEU A 449 -5.46 2.25 -22.49
N LEU A 450 -6.64 2.79 -22.18
CA LEU A 450 -7.89 2.02 -22.27
C LEU A 450 -8.16 1.52 -23.69
N VAL A 451 -7.89 2.36 -24.70
CA VAL A 451 -8.00 1.98 -26.11
C VAL A 451 -7.00 0.89 -26.47
N SER A 452 -5.76 0.99 -26.00
CA SER A 452 -4.71 0.02 -26.32
C SER A 452 -4.96 -1.35 -25.66
N LEU A 453 -5.51 -1.34 -24.43
CA LEU A 453 -5.96 -2.54 -23.71
C LEU A 453 -7.29 -3.11 -24.22
N LYS A 454 -7.90 -2.52 -25.25
CA LYS A 454 -9.21 -2.90 -25.81
C LYS A 454 -10.40 -2.81 -24.84
N LEU A 455 -10.31 -1.95 -23.83
CA LEU A 455 -11.38 -1.70 -22.85
C LEU A 455 -12.33 -0.61 -23.35
N TYR A 456 -12.93 -0.87 -24.51
CA TYR A 456 -13.67 0.13 -25.29
C TYR A 456 -14.94 0.65 -24.61
N SER A 457 -15.62 -0.19 -23.84
CA SER A 457 -16.89 0.14 -23.16
C SER A 457 -16.74 1.26 -22.13
N ILE A 458 -15.56 1.39 -21.52
CA ILE A 458 -15.32 2.36 -20.44
C ILE A 458 -14.68 3.67 -20.94
N VAL A 459 -14.15 3.69 -22.17
CA VAL A 459 -13.49 4.86 -22.80
C VAL A 459 -14.36 6.12 -22.77
N PRO A 460 -15.65 6.09 -23.20
CA PRO A 460 -16.45 7.32 -23.27
C PRO A 460 -16.68 7.98 -21.91
N TYR A 461 -16.76 7.19 -20.84
CA TYR A 461 -16.91 7.71 -19.48
C TYR A 461 -15.73 8.60 -19.07
N TYR A 462 -14.50 8.10 -19.25
CA TYR A 462 -13.29 8.85 -18.88
C TYR A 462 -12.98 9.97 -19.88
N ALA A 463 -13.27 9.78 -21.17
CA ALA A 463 -13.14 10.85 -22.16
C ALA A 463 -14.04 12.05 -21.82
N ASN A 464 -15.27 11.81 -21.33
CA ASN A 464 -16.17 12.89 -20.91
C ASN A 464 -15.69 13.68 -19.67
N LYS A 465 -14.59 13.26 -19.02
CA LYS A 465 -13.94 14.00 -17.93
C LYS A 465 -12.84 14.96 -18.41
N LEU A 466 -12.63 15.03 -19.73
CA LEU A 466 -11.77 16.00 -20.40
C LEU A 466 -12.59 17.20 -20.90
N PRO A 467 -11.94 18.33 -21.25
CA PRO A 467 -12.60 19.41 -21.95
C PRO A 467 -13.28 18.92 -23.24
N LEU A 468 -14.46 19.47 -23.54
CA LEU A 468 -15.35 18.99 -24.61
C LEU A 468 -14.65 18.75 -25.95
N GLU A 469 -13.78 19.68 -26.37
CA GLU A 469 -13.07 19.56 -27.65
C GLU A 469 -12.11 18.37 -27.68
N MET A 470 -11.35 18.18 -26.60
CA MET A 470 -10.42 17.06 -26.44
C MET A 470 -11.16 15.73 -26.30
N ALA A 471 -12.23 15.69 -25.52
CA ALA A 471 -13.06 14.50 -25.35
C ALA A 471 -13.60 13.99 -26.69
N GLU A 472 -14.16 14.89 -27.50
CA GLU A 472 -14.69 14.57 -28.81
C GLU A 472 -13.60 14.14 -29.79
N GLU A 473 -12.47 14.85 -29.82
CA GLU A 473 -11.33 14.49 -30.68
C GLU A 473 -10.83 13.07 -30.40
N MET A 474 -10.59 12.75 -29.13
CA MET A 474 -10.13 11.44 -28.68
C MET A 474 -11.10 10.32 -29.07
N VAL A 475 -12.39 10.50 -28.79
CA VAL A 475 -13.41 9.48 -29.11
C VAL A 475 -13.58 9.33 -30.62
N VAL A 476 -13.53 10.43 -31.39
CA VAL A 476 -13.62 10.38 -32.86
C VAL A 476 -12.42 9.64 -33.45
N GLU A 477 -11.20 9.97 -33.03
CA GLU A 477 -9.99 9.32 -33.53
C GLU A 477 -10.01 7.82 -33.26
N PHE A 478 -10.35 7.44 -32.03
CA PHE A 478 -10.54 6.06 -31.59
C PHE A 478 -11.61 5.32 -32.42
N MET A 479 -12.80 5.91 -32.58
CA MET A 479 -13.91 5.31 -33.32
C MET A 479 -13.57 5.08 -34.79
N CYS A 480 -12.73 5.93 -35.38
CA CYS A 480 -12.24 5.78 -36.76
C CYS A 480 -11.22 4.65 -36.92
N GLN A 481 -10.61 4.17 -35.83
CA GLN A 481 -9.66 3.04 -35.85
C GLN A 481 -10.36 1.68 -35.63
N LEU A 482 -11.60 1.66 -35.13
CA LEU A 482 -12.35 0.43 -34.89
C LEU A 482 -12.80 -0.22 -36.21
N GLU A 483 -12.50 -1.51 -36.40
CA GLU A 483 -12.92 -2.28 -37.58
C GLU A 483 -14.32 -2.91 -37.39
N GLU A 484 -14.64 -3.35 -36.17
CA GLU A 484 -15.86 -4.10 -35.87
C GLU A 484 -17.09 -3.21 -35.64
N GLU A 485 -18.19 -3.52 -36.34
CA GLU A 485 -19.42 -2.75 -36.28
C GLU A 485 -20.10 -2.80 -34.90
N ASN A 486 -20.14 -3.98 -34.29
CA ASN A 486 -20.80 -4.18 -32.99
C ASN A 486 -20.09 -3.39 -31.89
N VAL A 487 -18.77 -3.42 -31.87
CA VAL A 487 -17.95 -2.66 -30.91
C VAL A 487 -18.21 -1.15 -31.03
N ARG A 488 -18.35 -0.62 -32.26
CA ARG A 488 -18.69 0.80 -32.46
C ARG A 488 -20.07 1.14 -31.88
N LYS A 489 -21.07 0.26 -32.02
CA LYS A 489 -22.40 0.46 -31.43
C LYS A 489 -22.33 0.47 -29.91
N ASP A 490 -21.57 -0.44 -29.31
CA ASP A 490 -21.39 -0.51 -27.87
C ASP A 490 -20.72 0.74 -27.30
N VAL A 491 -19.69 1.26 -27.99
CA VAL A 491 -19.04 2.53 -27.62
C VAL A 491 -20.00 3.71 -27.72
N LEU A 492 -20.84 3.77 -28.75
CA LEU A 492 -21.84 4.84 -28.88
C LEU A 492 -22.92 4.75 -27.80
N ALA A 493 -23.35 3.54 -27.45
CA ALA A 493 -24.25 3.32 -26.32
C ALA A 493 -23.60 3.81 -25.03
N ALA A 494 -22.34 3.44 -24.77
CA ALA A 494 -21.58 3.91 -23.61
C ALA A 494 -21.39 5.45 -23.60
N ALA A 495 -21.16 6.08 -24.76
CA ALA A 495 -21.06 7.54 -24.88
C ALA A 495 -22.38 8.24 -24.53
N SER A 496 -23.51 7.65 -24.92
CA SER A 496 -24.83 8.16 -24.55
C SER A 496 -25.07 8.08 -23.03
N VAL A 497 -24.66 6.98 -22.40
CA VAL A 497 -24.73 6.80 -20.94
C VAL A 497 -23.81 7.80 -20.22
N ALA A 498 -22.63 8.06 -20.79
CA ALA A 498 -21.69 9.05 -20.28
C ALA A 498 -22.16 10.51 -20.47
N LYS A 499 -23.35 10.75 -21.03
CA LYS A 499 -23.94 12.08 -21.31
C LYS A 499 -23.17 12.90 -22.37
N MET A 500 -22.48 12.23 -23.29
CA MET A 500 -21.89 12.90 -24.47
C MET A 500 -22.97 13.18 -25.54
N ASP A 501 -22.82 14.27 -26.31
CA ASP A 501 -23.73 14.58 -27.42
C ASP A 501 -23.48 13.63 -28.59
N GLY A 502 -24.29 12.58 -28.67
CA GLY A 502 -24.21 11.58 -29.73
C GLY A 502 -24.39 12.14 -31.14
N VAL A 503 -25.20 13.19 -31.32
CA VAL A 503 -25.45 13.79 -32.64
C VAL A 503 -24.20 14.54 -33.11
N ARG A 504 -23.60 15.33 -32.21
CA ARG A 504 -22.36 16.06 -32.51
C ARG A 504 -21.19 15.12 -32.74
N LEU A 505 -21.09 14.05 -31.95
CA LEU A 505 -20.07 13.02 -32.11
C LEU A 505 -20.21 12.31 -33.47
N CYS A 506 -21.41 11.87 -33.84
CA CYS A 506 -21.66 11.22 -35.14
C CYS A 506 -21.29 12.12 -36.33
N LYS A 507 -21.62 13.43 -36.26
CA LYS A 507 -21.22 14.41 -37.28
C LYS A 507 -19.69 14.52 -37.42
N LYS A 508 -18.97 14.57 -36.30
CA LYS A 508 -17.50 14.65 -36.32
C LYS A 508 -16.86 13.36 -36.84
N ILE A 509 -17.37 12.19 -36.43
CA ILE A 509 -16.92 10.89 -36.95
C ILE A 509 -17.12 10.82 -38.48
N PHE A 510 -18.30 11.21 -38.95
CA PHE A 510 -18.62 11.24 -40.38
C PHE A 510 -17.66 12.14 -41.16
N ASN A 511 -17.41 13.36 -40.68
CA ASN A 511 -16.46 14.27 -41.30
C ASN A 511 -15.03 13.71 -41.29
N CYS A 512 -14.58 13.11 -40.18
CA CYS A 512 -13.26 12.50 -40.07
C CYS A 512 -13.06 11.39 -41.12
N ILE A 513 -14.06 10.54 -41.30
CA ILE A 513 -13.99 9.42 -42.26
C ILE A 513 -14.03 9.91 -43.71
N ILE A 514 -14.86 10.91 -44.04
CA ILE A 514 -14.83 11.55 -45.37
C ILE A 514 -13.45 12.12 -45.67
N THR A 515 -12.81 12.73 -44.67
CA THR A 515 -11.48 13.35 -44.85
C THR A 515 -10.39 12.29 -45.04
N ARG A 516 -10.46 11.16 -44.31
CA ARG A 516 -9.50 10.05 -44.41
C ARG A 516 -9.70 9.16 -45.64
N TYR A 517 -10.95 8.98 -46.07
CA TYR A 517 -11.35 8.19 -47.23
C TYR A 517 -12.23 9.04 -48.13
N PRO A 518 -11.64 9.95 -48.94
CA PRO A 518 -12.41 10.69 -49.93
C PRO A 518 -13.11 9.67 -50.82
N VAL A 519 -14.43 9.84 -51.00
CA VAL A 519 -15.24 8.99 -51.87
C VAL A 519 -14.72 9.15 -53.29
N ILE A 520 -13.82 8.25 -53.69
CA ILE A 520 -13.46 8.08 -55.09
C ILE A 520 -14.58 7.21 -55.66
N GLU A 521 -15.27 7.75 -56.66
CA GLU A 521 -16.36 7.11 -57.38
C GLU A 521 -16.00 5.64 -57.68
N GLU A 522 -16.90 4.72 -57.29
CA GLU A 522 -16.92 3.26 -57.55
C GLU A 522 -16.70 2.29 -56.37
N VAL A 523 -16.24 2.71 -55.19
CA VAL A 523 -16.28 1.83 -53.99
C VAL A 523 -16.84 2.59 -52.79
N ILE A 524 -18.14 2.47 -52.56
CA ILE A 524 -18.74 2.87 -51.29
C ILE A 524 -18.19 1.90 -50.24
N SER A 525 -17.17 2.36 -49.51
CA SER A 525 -16.60 1.65 -48.36
C SER A 525 -17.73 1.19 -47.41
N PHE A 526 -17.63 -0.04 -46.90
CA PHE A 526 -18.58 -0.60 -45.92
C PHE A 526 -18.77 0.33 -44.71
N ASN A 527 -17.73 1.10 -44.35
CA ASN A 527 -17.80 2.13 -43.31
C ASN A 527 -18.78 3.26 -43.66
N PHE A 528 -18.88 3.65 -44.93
CA PHE A 528 -19.76 4.73 -45.39
C PHE A 528 -21.25 4.33 -45.30
N LEU A 529 -21.58 3.07 -45.65
CA LEU A 529 -22.94 2.54 -45.56
C LEU A 529 -23.40 2.39 -44.09
N PHE A 530 -22.49 1.94 -43.22
CA PHE A 530 -22.74 1.83 -41.79
C PHE A 530 -22.99 3.19 -41.11
N LEU A 531 -22.26 4.23 -41.49
CA LEU A 531 -22.43 5.57 -40.95
C LEU A 531 -23.73 6.24 -41.38
N ALA A 532 -24.19 6.01 -42.60
CA ALA A 532 -25.52 6.46 -43.05
C ALA A 532 -26.64 5.81 -42.21
N LEU A 533 -26.49 4.53 -41.85
CA LEU A 533 -27.41 3.80 -40.97
C LEU A 533 -27.36 4.32 -39.52
N LEU A 534 -26.17 4.63 -38.98
CA LEU A 534 -26.02 5.26 -37.66
C LEU A 534 -26.67 6.64 -37.59
N PHE A 535 -26.48 7.46 -38.62
CA PHE A 535 -27.07 8.80 -38.72
C PHE A 535 -28.60 8.72 -38.79
N LEU A 536 -29.14 7.71 -39.49
CA LEU A 536 -30.58 7.45 -39.54
C LEU A 536 -31.14 6.96 -38.20
N HIS A 537 -30.39 6.13 -37.46
CA HIS A 537 -30.88 5.53 -36.20
C HIS A 537 -30.85 6.48 -35.00
N PHE A 538 -29.96 7.48 -34.99
CA PHE A 538 -29.87 8.48 -33.91
C PHE A 538 -30.69 9.77 -34.17
N ILE A 539 -31.14 9.99 -35.41
CA ILE A 539 -32.01 11.13 -35.78
C ILE A 539 -33.50 10.74 -35.73
N SER A 540 -33.82 9.45 -35.82
CA SER A 540 -35.17 8.90 -35.56
C SER A 540 -35.43 8.72 -34.07
#